data_AF-A0A519Y3D1-F1
#
_entry.id   AF-A0A519Y3D1-F1
#
_cell.length_a   1.000
_cell.length_b   1.000
_cell.length_c   1.000
_cell.angle_alpha   90.00
_cell.angle_beta   90.00
_cell.angle_gamma   90.00
#
_symmetry.space_group_name_H-M   'P 1'
#
loop_
_entity.id
_entity.type
_entity.pdbx_description
1 polymer ?
#
loop_
_entity_poly.entity_id
_entity_poly.type
_entity_poly.pdbx_seq_one_letter_code
_entity_poly.pdbx_strand_id
1 'polypeptide(L)'
;MDKVGPLSTFVEVWSAFDRYEKNAKGACYNHKKPGDKDRGGHLVLVVGYDDTMQAWLIKNSWGTNWGDGGFGWIGYGEFDIGKYAKIGITDVNPSPVTKLGYHNGAMVESGNGAQHRNFELIAKFANGGLQHYWRQGGENNNFSWHAGPMLVNNAKSQPILTQTTYNRNMEMVYVNTANQLQHHFF
;
A
#
# COMPACT_ATOMS: atom_id res chain seq x y z
N MET A 1 11.19 -9.90 -2.66
CA MET A 1 10.21 -8.83 -2.92
C MET A 1 8.82 -9.22 -2.47
N ASP A 2 8.45 -10.46 -2.77
CA ASP A 2 7.10 -11.00 -2.67
C ASP A 2 6.50 -11.02 -1.26
N LYS A 3 7.31 -10.88 -0.21
CA LYS A 3 6.86 -10.87 1.18
C LYS A 3 6.77 -9.50 1.84
N VAL A 4 7.62 -8.53 1.47
CA VAL A 4 7.82 -7.30 2.26
C VAL A 4 7.86 -6.02 1.42
N GLY A 5 7.54 -6.10 0.12
CA GLY A 5 7.42 -4.94 -0.76
C GLY A 5 8.76 -4.41 -1.29
N PRO A 6 8.82 -3.11 -1.66
CA PRO A 6 10.05 -2.47 -2.12
C PRO A 6 11.19 -2.65 -1.12
N LEU A 7 12.39 -2.90 -1.64
CA LEU A 7 13.57 -3.17 -0.81
C LEU A 7 14.55 -2.00 -0.93
N SER A 8 14.94 -1.42 0.19
CA SER A 8 16.04 -0.45 0.23
C SER A 8 17.36 -1.18 0.01
N THR A 9 18.20 -0.67 -0.87
CA THR A 9 19.53 -1.22 -1.13
C THR A 9 20.53 -0.13 -1.47
N PHE A 10 21.80 -0.50 -1.48
CA PHE A 10 22.92 0.38 -1.78
C PHE A 10 23.45 0.10 -3.17
N VAL A 11 23.85 1.16 -3.87
CA VAL A 11 24.60 1.09 -5.13
C VAL A 11 25.85 1.96 -5.02
N GLU A 12 26.95 1.48 -5.60
CA GLU A 12 28.14 2.28 -5.82
C GLU A 12 27.92 3.13 -7.08
N VAL A 13 27.81 4.45 -6.91
CA VAL A 13 27.52 5.37 -8.00
C VAL A 13 28.80 5.83 -8.65
N TRP A 14 28.84 5.65 -9.96
CA TRP A 14 29.86 6.21 -10.85
C TRP A 14 29.21 7.22 -11.79
N SER A 15 29.97 8.08 -12.46
CA SER A 15 29.43 9.02 -13.45
C SER A 15 28.59 8.36 -14.56
N ALA A 16 28.78 7.06 -14.83
CA ALA A 16 27.92 6.29 -15.72
C ALA A 16 26.46 6.17 -15.24
N PHE A 17 26.25 6.12 -13.92
CA PHE A 17 24.92 6.02 -13.32
C PHE A 17 24.09 7.28 -13.56
N ASP A 18 24.74 8.45 -13.62
CA ASP A 18 24.08 9.72 -13.94
C ASP A 18 23.46 9.70 -15.35
N ARG A 19 24.13 9.04 -16.31
CA ARG A 19 23.72 8.97 -17.71
C ARG A 19 22.64 7.93 -17.97
N TYR A 20 22.56 6.89 -17.13
CA TYR A 20 21.62 5.77 -17.25
C TYR A 20 21.50 5.25 -18.71
N GLU A 21 22.62 4.80 -19.26
CA GLU A 21 22.66 4.24 -20.61
C GLU A 21 22.16 2.78 -20.62
N LYS A 22 21.10 2.51 -21.39
CA LYS A 22 20.52 1.17 -21.52
C LYS A 22 21.24 0.35 -22.59
N ASN A 23 21.31 -0.96 -22.37
CA ASN A 23 21.71 -1.92 -23.39
C ASN A 23 20.54 -2.26 -24.33
N ALA A 24 20.79 -3.13 -25.32
CA ALA A 24 19.78 -3.60 -26.27
C ALA A 24 18.58 -4.34 -25.61
N LYS A 25 18.72 -4.80 -24.36
CA LYS A 25 17.65 -5.42 -23.58
C LYS A 25 16.86 -4.42 -22.72
N GLY A 26 17.22 -3.13 -22.75
CA GLY A 26 16.54 -2.09 -21.97
C GLY A 26 17.03 -1.94 -20.51
N ALA A 27 18.03 -2.71 -20.08
CA ALA A 27 18.64 -2.60 -18.76
C ALA A 27 19.89 -1.70 -18.79
N CYS A 28 20.11 -0.89 -17.76
CA CYS A 28 21.38 -0.21 -17.55
C CYS A 28 22.45 -1.24 -17.22
N TYR A 29 23.33 -1.46 -18.18
CA TYR A 29 24.46 -2.40 -18.10
C TYR A 29 25.80 -1.67 -18.24
N ASN A 30 25.78 -0.35 -18.07
CA ASN A 30 26.97 0.45 -18.17
C ASN A 30 27.75 0.36 -16.86
N HIS A 31 28.33 -0.82 -16.61
CA HIS A 31 29.43 -1.01 -15.68
C HIS A 31 30.40 0.16 -15.80
N LYS A 32 30.99 0.60 -14.68
CA LYS A 32 31.99 1.68 -14.67
C LYS A 32 32.97 1.50 -15.84
N LYS A 33 33.03 2.46 -16.75
CA LYS A 33 33.97 2.44 -17.87
C LYS A 33 35.30 3.05 -17.41
N PRO A 34 36.43 2.72 -18.07
CA PRO A 34 37.67 3.45 -17.88
C PRO A 34 37.42 4.96 -18.03
N GLY A 35 37.73 5.73 -16.99
CA GLY A 35 37.52 7.18 -16.95
C GLY A 35 36.23 7.65 -16.28
N ASP A 36 35.30 6.77 -15.90
CA ASP A 36 34.19 7.16 -15.05
C ASP A 36 34.68 7.53 -13.64
N LYS A 37 34.11 8.60 -13.09
CA LYS A 37 34.46 9.12 -11.77
C LYS A 37 33.60 8.47 -10.70
N ASP A 38 34.22 8.07 -9.61
CA ASP A 38 33.52 7.63 -8.41
C ASP A 38 32.73 8.80 -7.82
N ARG A 39 31.46 8.55 -7.47
CA ARG A 39 30.56 9.50 -6.80
C ARG A 39 30.15 9.04 -5.41
N GLY A 40 30.68 7.91 -4.95
CA GLY A 40 30.40 7.32 -3.65
C GLY A 40 29.13 6.45 -3.64
N GLY A 41 28.63 6.21 -2.43
CA GLY A 41 27.48 5.36 -2.19
C GLY A 41 26.14 6.06 -2.31
N HIS A 42 25.12 5.36 -2.80
CA HIS A 42 23.75 5.86 -2.87
C HIS A 42 22.74 4.79 -2.48
N LEU A 43 21.65 5.20 -1.84
CA LEU A 43 20.55 4.32 -1.47
C LEU A 43 19.38 4.46 -2.45
N VAL A 44 18.89 3.34 -2.95
CA VAL A 44 17.79 3.25 -3.90
C VAL A 44 16.75 2.24 -3.44
N LEU A 45 15.54 2.33 -3.97
CA LEU A 45 14.48 1.34 -3.74
C LEU A 45 14.43 0.37 -4.92
N VAL A 46 14.65 -0.91 -4.69
CA VAL A 46 14.29 -1.97 -5.64
C VAL A 46 12.77 -2.11 -5.57
N VAL A 47 12.08 -1.97 -6.71
CA VAL A 47 10.60 -2.04 -6.83
C VAL A 47 10.11 -3.14 -7.79
N GLY A 48 11.01 -3.77 -8.54
CA GLY A 48 10.73 -4.97 -9.33
C GLY A 48 12.02 -5.68 -9.74
N TYR A 49 11.88 -6.75 -10.51
CA TYR A 49 12.97 -7.44 -11.20
C TYR A 49 12.41 -8.13 -12.46
N ASP A 50 13.29 -8.41 -13.41
CA ASP A 50 12.97 -9.19 -14.61
C ASP A 50 14.15 -10.12 -14.91
N ASP A 51 13.93 -11.42 -14.73
CA ASP A 51 14.96 -12.44 -14.94
C ASP A 51 15.25 -12.68 -16.43
N THR A 52 14.35 -12.34 -17.35
CA THR A 52 14.64 -12.40 -18.80
C THR A 52 15.59 -11.27 -19.20
N MET A 53 15.39 -10.09 -18.63
CA MET A 53 16.29 -8.94 -18.76
C MET A 53 17.56 -9.09 -17.92
N GLN A 54 17.56 -9.97 -16.90
CA GLN A 54 18.59 -10.10 -15.88
C GLN A 54 18.85 -8.75 -15.17
N ALA A 55 17.79 -8.12 -14.66
CA ALA A 55 17.86 -6.77 -14.10
C ALA A 55 16.90 -6.52 -12.93
N TRP A 56 17.33 -5.64 -12.03
CA TRP A 56 16.52 -5.04 -10.97
C TRP A 56 15.85 -3.78 -11.49
N LEU A 57 14.55 -3.60 -11.23
CA LEU A 57 13.89 -2.30 -11.40
C LEU A 57 14.05 -1.50 -10.12
N ILE A 58 14.65 -0.32 -10.22
CA ILE A 58 14.82 0.62 -9.12
C ILE A 58 13.99 1.87 -9.29
N LYS A 59 13.60 2.48 -8.17
CA LYS A 59 13.12 3.85 -8.07
C LYS A 59 14.21 4.71 -7.43
N ASN A 60 14.64 5.74 -8.13
CA ASN A 60 15.65 6.69 -7.66
C ASN A 60 14.99 7.92 -7.00
N SER A 61 15.78 8.69 -6.27
CA SER A 61 15.37 9.89 -5.53
C SER A 61 15.84 11.20 -6.18
N TRP A 62 16.33 11.15 -7.42
CA TRP A 62 16.86 12.31 -8.17
C TRP A 62 15.83 12.97 -9.10
N GLY A 63 14.54 12.79 -8.81
CA GLY A 63 13.44 13.34 -9.60
C GLY A 63 13.17 12.57 -10.89
N THR A 64 12.17 13.05 -11.64
CA THR A 64 11.65 12.38 -12.84
C THR A 64 12.56 12.51 -14.06
N ASN A 65 13.52 13.44 -14.03
CA ASN A 65 14.45 13.68 -15.15
C ASN A 65 15.56 12.63 -15.23
N TRP A 66 15.77 11.86 -14.17
CA TRP A 66 16.72 10.76 -14.18
C TRP A 66 16.04 9.48 -14.66
N GLY A 67 16.68 8.76 -15.57
CA GLY A 67 16.19 7.50 -16.10
C GLY A 67 14.81 7.56 -16.74
N ASP A 68 14.03 6.52 -16.51
CA ASP A 68 12.67 6.34 -17.04
C ASP A 68 11.64 6.95 -16.09
N GLY A 69 11.60 8.29 -16.03
CA GLY A 69 10.66 8.99 -15.14
C GLY A 69 11.00 8.85 -13.65
N GLY A 70 12.28 8.74 -13.31
CA GLY A 70 12.78 8.47 -11.95
C GLY A 70 12.98 6.98 -11.64
N PHE A 71 12.69 6.10 -12.60
CA PHE A 71 12.93 4.67 -12.50
C PHE A 71 14.12 4.24 -13.36
N GLY A 72 14.71 3.09 -13.05
CA GLY A 72 15.74 2.53 -13.89
C GLY A 72 15.90 1.03 -13.72
N TRP A 73 16.20 0.35 -14.81
CA TRP A 73 16.62 -1.05 -14.80
C TRP A 73 18.12 -1.13 -14.58
N ILE A 74 18.58 -1.86 -13.58
CA ILE A 74 20.01 -2.08 -13.28
C ILE A 74 20.31 -3.56 -13.48
N GLY A 75 21.26 -3.87 -14.36
CA GLY A 75 21.69 -5.24 -14.62
C GLY A 75 22.13 -5.98 -13.35
N TYR A 76 21.91 -7.28 -13.29
CA TYR A 76 22.45 -8.11 -12.22
C TYR A 76 23.99 -8.04 -12.25
N GLY A 77 24.59 -7.77 -11.09
CA GLY A 77 26.04 -7.58 -10.95
C GLY A 77 26.53 -6.16 -11.23
N GLU A 78 25.65 -5.24 -11.62
CA GLU A 78 26.03 -3.85 -11.92
C GLU A 78 25.95 -2.93 -10.69
N PHE A 79 26.84 -1.93 -10.65
CA PHE A 79 26.93 -0.93 -9.57
C PHE A 79 26.95 -1.52 -8.15
N ASP A 80 27.46 -2.76 -8.02
CA ASP A 80 27.46 -3.53 -6.79
C ASP A 80 26.09 -3.66 -6.10
N ILE A 81 24.99 -3.49 -6.84
CA ILE A 81 23.63 -3.55 -6.29
C ILE A 81 23.35 -4.93 -5.65
N GLY A 82 24.00 -5.98 -6.14
CA GLY A 82 23.89 -7.36 -5.63
C GLY A 82 24.69 -7.63 -4.35
N LYS A 83 25.70 -6.80 -4.05
CA LYS A 83 26.70 -7.03 -2.99
C LYS A 83 26.18 -6.64 -1.60
N TYR A 84 25.35 -5.60 -1.54
CA TYR A 84 24.85 -5.07 -0.28
C TYR A 84 23.48 -5.65 0.09
N ALA A 85 23.18 -5.64 1.39
CA ALA A 85 21.90 -6.09 1.91
C ALA A 85 20.72 -5.36 1.25
N LYS A 86 19.63 -6.10 1.06
CA LYS A 86 18.34 -5.57 0.61
C LYS A 86 17.38 -5.65 1.77
N ILE A 87 16.98 -4.49 2.28
CA ILE A 87 16.20 -4.38 3.52
C ILE A 87 14.78 -3.98 3.13
N GLY A 88 13.83 -4.87 3.41
CA GLY A 88 12.41 -4.52 3.45
C GLY A 88 12.03 -4.07 4.86
N ILE A 89 11.09 -3.15 4.98
CA ILE A 89 10.56 -2.71 6.28
C ILE A 89 9.09 -3.14 6.35
N THR A 90 8.75 -3.92 7.37
CA THR A 90 7.37 -4.29 7.71
C THR A 90 6.92 -3.51 8.93
N ASP A 91 5.61 -3.55 9.21
CA ASP A 91 5.02 -3.04 10.45
C ASP A 91 5.28 -1.54 10.70
N VAL A 92 5.47 -0.77 9.62
CA VAL A 92 5.60 0.68 9.70
C VAL A 92 4.26 1.27 10.10
N ASN A 93 4.27 2.09 11.15
CA ASN A 93 3.17 2.95 11.52
C ASN A 93 3.29 4.27 10.73
N PRO A 94 2.58 4.45 9.59
CA PRO A 94 2.77 5.63 8.77
C PRO A 94 2.35 6.89 9.53
N SER A 95 2.89 8.04 9.12
CA SER A 95 2.61 9.32 9.78
C SER A 95 1.10 9.57 9.90
N PRO A 96 0.64 10.26 10.96
CA PRO A 96 -0.77 10.57 11.14
C PRO A 96 -1.42 11.22 9.90
N VAL A 97 -0.69 12.08 9.18
CA VAL A 97 -1.17 12.70 7.93
C VAL A 97 -1.40 11.69 6.82
N THR A 98 -0.52 10.70 6.68
CA THR A 98 -0.72 9.60 5.71
C THR A 98 -1.94 8.78 6.09
N LYS A 99 -2.17 8.59 7.41
CA LYS A 99 -3.36 7.90 7.90
C LYS A 99 -4.63 8.65 7.57
N LEU A 100 -4.68 9.99 7.68
CA LEU A 100 -5.87 10.82 7.40
C LEU A 100 -6.56 10.47 6.07
N GLY A 101 -5.81 10.14 5.02
CA GLY A 101 -6.36 9.72 3.71
C GLY A 101 -7.03 8.34 3.70
N TYR A 102 -6.84 7.55 4.75
CA TYR A 102 -7.48 6.24 5.00
C TYR A 102 -8.59 6.30 6.06
N HIS A 103 -8.86 7.47 6.67
CA HIS A 103 -10.03 7.65 7.54
C HIS A 103 -11.25 7.96 6.67
N ASN A 104 -11.90 6.95 6.13
CA ASN A 104 -13.31 7.06 5.80
C ASN A 104 -14.15 6.52 6.96
N GLY A 105 -15.13 7.34 7.36
CA GLY A 105 -16.05 7.03 8.45
C GLY A 105 -16.84 5.78 8.13
N ALA A 106 -16.45 4.67 8.75
CA ALA A 106 -17.20 3.43 8.75
C ALA A 106 -17.79 3.14 10.14
N MET A 107 -17.79 4.15 11.03
CA MET A 107 -18.29 4.05 12.39
C MET A 107 -19.32 5.13 12.67
N VAL A 108 -20.48 4.74 13.22
CA VAL A 108 -21.50 5.68 13.71
C VAL A 108 -21.99 5.25 15.09
N GLU A 109 -22.54 6.19 15.84
CA GLU A 109 -23.35 5.88 17.00
C GLU A 109 -24.78 5.55 16.55
N SER A 110 -25.35 4.48 17.07
CA SER A 110 -26.72 4.04 16.77
C SER A 110 -27.55 3.91 18.04
N GLY A 111 -28.87 4.03 17.85
CA GLY A 111 -29.86 3.71 18.87
C GLY A 111 -30.10 2.20 19.06
N ASN A 112 -29.27 1.32 18.49
CA ASN A 112 -29.40 -0.14 18.68
C ASN A 112 -28.91 -0.59 20.05
N GLY A 113 -29.20 -1.85 20.39
CA GLY A 113 -28.79 -2.47 21.64
C GLY A 113 -29.69 -2.12 22.83
N ALA A 114 -29.49 -2.83 23.94
CA ALA A 114 -30.34 -2.74 25.14
C ALA A 114 -30.36 -1.34 25.79
N GLN A 115 -29.39 -0.50 25.44
CA GLN A 115 -29.22 0.82 26.01
C GLN A 115 -29.26 1.95 25.00
N HIS A 116 -29.53 1.67 23.71
CA HIS A 116 -29.64 2.66 22.65
C HIS A 116 -28.42 3.57 22.47
N ARG A 117 -27.21 3.02 22.68
CA ARG A 117 -25.92 3.75 22.66
C ARG A 117 -24.81 2.89 22.07
N ASN A 118 -25.12 2.18 21.00
CA ASN A 118 -24.17 1.27 20.36
C ASN A 118 -23.25 2.06 19.43
N PHE A 119 -22.02 1.60 19.29
CA PHE A 119 -21.22 1.95 18.13
C PHE A 119 -21.34 0.86 17.08
N GLU A 120 -21.59 1.27 15.85
CA GLU A 120 -21.66 0.39 14.69
C GLU A 120 -20.43 0.66 13.84
N LEU A 121 -19.75 -0.39 13.38
CA LEU A 121 -18.51 -0.31 12.63
C LEU A 121 -18.55 -1.27 11.44
N ILE A 122 -18.16 -0.81 10.25
CA ILE A 122 -17.83 -1.69 9.12
C ILE A 122 -16.32 -1.73 8.93
N ALA A 123 -15.73 -2.92 9.08
CA ALA A 123 -14.32 -3.13 8.81
C ALA A 123 -14.13 -3.76 7.43
N LYS A 124 -13.17 -3.24 6.65
CA LYS A 124 -12.72 -3.87 5.42
C LYS A 124 -11.50 -4.73 5.68
N PHE A 125 -11.52 -5.94 5.13
CA PHE A 125 -10.41 -6.88 5.13
C PHE A 125 -9.61 -6.81 3.83
N ALA A 126 -8.35 -7.26 3.90
CA ALA A 126 -7.45 -7.27 2.74
C ALA A 126 -8.00 -8.07 1.55
N ASN A 127 -8.83 -9.08 1.80
CA ASN A 127 -9.49 -9.90 0.78
C ASN A 127 -10.72 -9.23 0.13
N GLY A 128 -11.02 -7.97 0.44
CA GLY A 128 -12.22 -7.27 -0.03
C GLY A 128 -13.48 -7.58 0.78
N GLY A 129 -13.35 -8.32 1.88
CA GLY A 129 -14.42 -8.57 2.84
C GLY A 129 -14.87 -7.30 3.54
N LEU A 130 -16.18 -7.07 3.67
CA LEU A 130 -16.74 -6.10 4.63
C LEU A 130 -17.52 -6.85 5.71
N GLN A 131 -17.20 -6.57 6.96
CA GLN A 131 -17.87 -7.19 8.11
C GLN A 131 -18.36 -6.11 9.06
N HIS A 132 -19.57 -6.33 9.58
CA HIS A 132 -20.16 -5.48 10.60
C HIS A 132 -19.73 -5.91 11.99
N TYR A 133 -19.33 -4.92 12.78
CA TYR A 133 -19.02 -5.02 14.18
C TYR A 133 -19.89 -4.04 14.94
N TRP A 134 -20.32 -4.40 16.14
CA TRP A 134 -20.98 -3.46 17.02
C TRP A 134 -20.43 -3.56 18.42
N ARG A 135 -20.30 -2.42 19.07
CA ARG A 135 -20.02 -2.32 20.50
C ARG A 135 -21.29 -1.97 21.22
N GLN A 136 -21.69 -2.82 22.16
CA GLN A 136 -22.89 -2.56 22.94
C GLN A 136 -22.67 -1.36 23.89
N GLY A 137 -23.72 -0.57 24.13
CA GLY A 137 -23.77 0.35 25.27
C GLY A 137 -23.98 -0.43 26.58
N GLY A 138 -23.15 -0.18 27.62
CA GLY A 138 -23.20 -0.91 28.91
C GLY A 138 -23.74 -0.08 30.09
N GLU A 139 -24.29 -0.65 31.18
CA GLU A 139 -23.98 -1.94 31.83
C GLU A 139 -24.88 -3.18 31.56
N ASN A 140 -24.25 -4.36 31.73
CA ASN A 140 -24.62 -5.73 31.32
C ASN A 140 -24.74 -5.99 29.81
N ASN A 141 -24.24 -5.03 29.04
CA ASN A 141 -23.64 -5.20 27.73
C ASN A 141 -22.37 -4.33 27.73
N ASN A 142 -21.45 -4.73 28.63
CA ASN A 142 -20.25 -4.07 29.19
C ASN A 142 -19.24 -3.53 28.16
N PHE A 143 -19.69 -2.68 27.25
CA PHE A 143 -18.90 -2.18 26.14
C PHE A 143 -18.27 -3.31 25.30
N SER A 144 -18.92 -4.48 25.26
CA SER A 144 -18.45 -5.64 24.52
C SER A 144 -18.58 -5.41 23.02
N TRP A 145 -17.55 -5.83 22.29
CA TRP A 145 -17.57 -5.89 20.84
C TRP A 145 -18.11 -7.24 20.37
N HIS A 146 -18.93 -7.18 19.34
CA HIS A 146 -19.50 -8.33 18.66
C HIS A 146 -19.25 -8.20 17.17
N ALA A 147 -19.25 -9.34 16.48
CA ALA A 147 -19.02 -9.42 15.05
C ALA A 147 -20.18 -10.14 14.38
N GLY A 148 -20.71 -9.56 13.32
CA GLY A 148 -21.68 -10.19 12.43
C GLY A 148 -20.99 -11.06 11.38
N PRO A 149 -21.74 -11.68 10.46
CA PRO A 149 -21.17 -12.37 9.32
C PRO A 149 -20.47 -11.39 8.36
N MET A 150 -19.67 -11.94 7.44
CA MET A 150 -19.16 -11.19 6.30
C MET A 150 -20.34 -10.78 5.40
N LEU A 151 -20.50 -9.48 5.14
CA LEU A 151 -21.61 -8.93 4.36
C LEU A 151 -21.34 -9.07 2.86
N VAL A 152 -20.11 -8.75 2.44
CA VAL A 152 -19.66 -8.81 1.05
C VAL A 152 -18.19 -9.22 1.00
N ASN A 153 -17.71 -9.72 -0.14
CA ASN A 153 -16.33 -10.19 -0.33
C ASN A 153 -15.61 -9.55 -1.53
N ASN A 154 -16.18 -8.50 -2.11
CA ASN A 154 -15.71 -7.89 -3.35
C ASN A 154 -15.57 -6.36 -3.25
N ALA A 155 -15.39 -5.81 -2.04
CA ALA A 155 -15.23 -4.38 -1.85
C ALA A 155 -13.82 -3.93 -2.27
N LYS A 156 -13.77 -3.01 -3.24
CA LYS A 156 -12.54 -2.33 -3.66
C LYS A 156 -12.22 -1.15 -2.74
N SER A 157 -13.22 -0.37 -2.35
CA SER A 157 -13.06 0.75 -1.42
C SER A 157 -13.47 0.37 0.00
N GLN A 158 -12.98 1.14 0.97
CA GLN A 158 -13.57 1.14 2.31
C GLN A 158 -14.99 1.76 2.21
N PRO A 159 -16.00 1.22 2.91
CA PRO A 159 -17.38 1.68 2.80
C PRO A 159 -17.59 2.98 3.56
N ILE A 160 -18.69 3.65 3.25
CA ILE A 160 -19.29 4.68 4.10
C ILE A 160 -20.56 4.08 4.69
N LEU A 161 -20.75 4.27 6.00
CA LEU A 161 -22.00 3.91 6.66
C LEU A 161 -22.92 5.12 6.70
N THR A 162 -24.18 4.91 6.31
CA THR A 162 -25.23 5.92 6.33
C THR A 162 -26.39 5.41 7.18
N GLN A 163 -27.01 6.31 7.92
CA GLN A 163 -28.24 6.03 8.64
C GLN A 163 -29.33 6.94 8.09
N THR A 164 -30.49 6.36 7.81
CA THR A 164 -31.67 7.12 7.41
C THR A 164 -32.64 7.22 8.59
N THR A 165 -33.40 8.31 8.66
CA THR A 165 -34.44 8.49 9.69
C THR A 165 -35.68 7.63 9.43
N TYR A 166 -35.80 7.06 8.23
CA TYR A 166 -36.86 6.14 7.85
C TYR A 166 -36.48 4.73 8.33
N ASN A 167 -37.23 4.18 9.29
CA ASN A 167 -37.01 2.87 9.93
C ASN A 167 -35.69 2.67 10.70
N ARG A 168 -34.81 3.67 10.77
CA ARG A 168 -33.48 3.57 11.43
C ARG A 168 -32.60 2.47 10.85
N ASN A 169 -32.83 2.11 9.59
CA ASN A 169 -32.02 1.10 8.93
C ASN A 169 -30.60 1.63 8.77
N MET A 170 -29.64 0.76 9.08
CA MET A 170 -28.27 1.00 8.69
C MET A 170 -28.18 0.67 7.20
N GLU A 171 -27.38 1.45 6.50
CA GLU A 171 -27.11 1.32 5.08
C GLU A 171 -25.61 1.55 4.87
N MET A 172 -25.02 0.89 3.89
CA MET A 172 -23.62 1.14 3.51
C MET A 172 -23.47 1.28 2.00
N VAL A 173 -22.61 2.21 1.60
CA VAL A 173 -22.24 2.44 0.21
C VAL A 173 -20.76 2.18 0.02
N TYR A 174 -20.41 1.44 -1.03
CA TYR A 174 -19.02 1.08 -1.34
C TYR A 174 -18.81 0.89 -2.84
N VAL A 175 -17.56 0.91 -3.30
CA VAL A 175 -17.20 0.58 -4.69
C VAL A 175 -16.70 -0.86 -4.73
N ASN A 176 -17.26 -1.68 -5.62
CA ASN A 176 -16.85 -3.07 -5.80
C ASN A 176 -15.59 -3.20 -6.71
N THR A 177 -15.05 -4.41 -6.81
CA THR A 177 -13.91 -4.73 -7.69
C THR A 177 -14.18 -4.49 -9.18
N ALA A 178 -15.45 -4.43 -9.60
CA ALA A 178 -15.86 -4.07 -10.95
C ALA A 178 -15.99 -2.55 -11.20
N ASN A 179 -15.55 -1.71 -10.24
CA ASN A 179 -15.66 -0.24 -10.28
C ASN A 179 -17.11 0.29 -10.31
N GLN A 180 -18.05 -0.45 -9.73
CA GLN A 180 -19.44 -0.03 -9.61
C GLN A 180 -19.73 0.41 -8.18
N LEU A 181 -20.51 1.49 -8.04
CA LEU A 181 -21.07 1.89 -6.76
C LEU A 181 -22.12 0.86 -6.33
N GLN A 182 -22.06 0.41 -5.10
CA GLN A 182 -22.95 -0.58 -4.51
C GLN A 182 -23.59 0.02 -3.27
N HIS A 183 -24.82 -0.40 -3.00
CA HIS A 183 -25.59 -0.07 -1.81
C HIS A 183 -26.03 -1.37 -1.14
N HIS A 184 -25.85 -1.46 0.18
CA HIS A 184 -26.23 -2.61 0.99
C HIS A 184 -27.00 -2.15 2.23
N PHE A 185 -28.12 -2.79 2.51
CA PHE A 185 -29.01 -2.52 3.64
C PHE A 185 -29.01 -3.71 4.61
N PHE A 186 -29.25 -3.42 5.88
CA PHE A 186 -29.23 -4.40 6.98
C PHE A 186 -30.63 -4.84 7.39
#